data_AF-A0A840XJX3-F1
#
_entry.id   AF-A0A840XJX3-F1
#
_cell.length_a   1.000
_cell.length_b   1.000
_cell.length_c   1.000
_cell.angle_alpha   90.00
_cell.angle_beta   90.00
_cell.angle_gamma   90.00
#
_symmetry.space_group_name_H-M   'P 1'
#
loop_
_entity.id
_entity.type
_entity.pdbx_description
1 polymer ?
#
loop_
_entity_poly.entity_id
_entity_poly.type
_entity_poly.pdbx_seq_one_letter_code
_entity_poly.pdbx_strand_id
1 'polypeptide(L)'
;MTDTPSDAAPYSQPEPYRPQQPAADLKAPPGTDPSTPWIWLILLVPIVQTLPVFFLDWAGFVEAAIVDPTGTSTTALFTDPAYLAVVALGWIGTAAMIAFAYLDWRELNRRGVPQPFHWAWIFLTLVISFAVYTIGRAVVAYRRTGTGLSVMWATIAVLVGGFVVAMVFAIVLVQQVIDALSAVPFS
;
A
#
# COMPACT_ATOMS: atom_id res chain seq x y z
N MET A 1 -61.04 -8.38 -32.68
CA MET A 1 -59.59 -8.29 -32.41
C MET A 1 -59.43 -7.06 -31.54
N THR A 2 -59.44 -7.26 -30.21
CA THR A 2 -59.38 -6.18 -29.22
C THR A 2 -58.02 -6.27 -28.55
N ASP A 3 -57.12 -5.35 -28.90
CA ASP A 3 -55.81 -5.21 -28.25
C ASP A 3 -56.01 -4.70 -26.82
N THR A 4 -55.64 -5.53 -25.85
CA THR A 4 -55.47 -5.10 -24.45
C THR A 4 -54.15 -4.32 -24.33
N PRO A 5 -54.15 -3.10 -23.77
CA PRO A 5 -52.90 -2.37 -23.50
C PRO A 5 -52.04 -3.12 -22.49
N SER A 6 -50.76 -3.30 -22.79
CA SER A 6 -49.74 -3.84 -21.89
C SER A 6 -49.67 -3.01 -20.61
N ASP A 7 -49.98 -3.61 -19.46
CA ASP A 7 -49.76 -3.02 -18.14
C ASP A 7 -48.27 -2.66 -17.97
N ALA A 8 -48.00 -1.37 -17.81
CA ALA A 8 -46.66 -0.88 -17.50
C ALA A 8 -46.28 -1.32 -16.09
N ALA A 9 -45.10 -1.95 -15.94
CA ALA A 9 -44.55 -2.32 -14.64
C ALA A 9 -44.43 -1.07 -13.75
N PRO A 10 -44.83 -1.12 -12.46
CA PRO A 10 -44.74 0.02 -11.56
C PRO A 10 -43.28 0.43 -11.39
N TYR A 11 -42.97 1.68 -11.72
CA TYR A 11 -41.69 2.31 -11.45
C TYR A 11 -41.38 2.18 -9.95
N SER A 12 -40.30 1.47 -9.61
CA SER A 12 -39.75 1.43 -8.27
C SER A 12 -39.38 2.85 -7.84
N GLN A 13 -40.03 3.37 -6.80
CA GLN A 13 -39.69 4.70 -6.27
C GLN A 13 -38.22 4.71 -5.79
N PRO A 14 -37.46 5.79 -6.06
CA PRO A 14 -36.15 5.97 -5.47
C PRO A 14 -36.25 5.94 -3.94
N GLU A 15 -35.32 5.25 -3.26
CA GLU A 15 -35.27 5.28 -1.80
C GLU A 15 -35.24 6.73 -1.28
N PRO A 16 -35.98 7.06 -0.20
CA PRO A 16 -35.95 8.39 0.38
C PRO A 16 -34.52 8.79 0.76
N TYR A 17 -34.09 9.97 0.34
CA TYR A 17 -32.82 10.57 0.72
C TYR A 17 -32.70 10.59 2.26
N ARG A 18 -31.86 9.74 2.83
CA ARG A 18 -31.54 9.79 4.27
C ARG A 18 -30.76 11.08 4.52
N PRO A 19 -31.24 11.98 5.40
CA PRO A 19 -30.47 13.15 5.77
C PRO A 19 -29.10 12.70 6.31
N GLN A 20 -28.01 13.22 5.73
CA GLN A 20 -26.69 13.04 6.29
C GLN A 20 -26.70 13.61 7.72
N GLN A 21 -26.41 12.78 8.72
CA GLN A 21 -26.17 13.25 10.09
C GLN A 21 -25.20 14.46 10.00
N PRO A 22 -25.53 15.63 10.57
CA PRO A 22 -24.66 16.78 10.50
C PRO A 22 -23.25 16.37 10.94
N ALA A 23 -22.21 16.74 10.20
CA ALA A 23 -20.83 16.36 10.53
C ALA A 23 -20.40 16.76 11.95
N ALA A 24 -21.13 17.72 12.56
CA ALA A 24 -21.03 18.16 13.94
C ALA A 24 -21.35 17.05 14.98
N ASP A 25 -22.18 16.06 14.66
CA ASP A 25 -22.61 15.00 15.59
C ASP A 25 -21.68 13.78 15.62
N LEU A 26 -20.75 13.68 14.68
CA LEU A 26 -19.87 12.51 14.54
C LEU A 26 -18.61 12.71 15.39
N LYS A 27 -18.77 12.70 16.71
CA LYS A 27 -17.69 12.68 17.69
C LYS A 27 -17.62 11.33 18.40
N ALA A 28 -16.40 10.82 18.59
CA ALA A 28 -16.19 9.62 19.38
C ALA A 28 -16.35 9.94 20.88
N PRO A 29 -16.64 8.93 21.72
CA PRO A 29 -16.62 9.10 23.17
C PRO A 29 -15.30 9.75 23.66
N PRO A 30 -15.34 10.60 24.70
CA PRO A 30 -14.13 11.21 25.25
C PRO A 30 -13.09 10.15 25.65
N GLY A 31 -11.83 10.37 25.29
CA GLY A 31 -10.74 9.45 25.59
C GLY A 31 -10.60 8.26 24.63
N THR A 32 -11.38 8.18 23.55
CA THR A 32 -11.22 7.14 22.52
C THR A 32 -9.85 7.26 21.84
N ASP A 33 -9.00 6.24 21.99
CA ASP A 33 -7.70 6.16 21.32
C ASP A 33 -7.82 5.57 19.90
N PRO A 34 -7.50 6.32 18.84
CA PRO A 34 -7.51 5.83 17.46
C PRO A 34 -6.25 5.05 17.06
N SER A 35 -5.28 4.85 17.95
CA SER A 35 -4.07 4.06 17.68
C SER A 35 -4.36 2.56 17.83
N THR A 36 -4.51 1.85 16.72
CA THR A 36 -4.63 0.39 16.72
C THR A 36 -3.26 -0.24 16.46
N PRO A 37 -2.97 -1.47 16.91
CA PRO A 37 -1.72 -2.15 16.51
C PRO A 37 -1.67 -2.44 15.00
N TRP A 38 -2.83 -2.68 14.37
CA TRP A 38 -2.94 -3.06 12.96
C TRP A 38 -2.42 -1.99 12.01
N ILE A 39 -2.65 -0.71 12.31
CA ILE A 39 -2.14 0.38 11.47
C ILE A 39 -0.61 0.44 11.46
N TRP A 40 0.04 0.09 12.58
CA TRP A 40 1.49 0.05 12.67
C TRP A 40 2.07 -1.16 11.94
N LEU A 41 1.36 -2.28 11.93
CA LEU A 41 1.73 -3.43 11.10
C LEU A 41 1.67 -3.10 9.61
N ILE A 42 0.65 -2.34 9.14
CA ILE A 42 0.60 -1.85 7.75
C ILE A 42 1.85 -1.03 7.41
N LEU A 43 2.33 -0.18 8.33
CA LEU A 43 3.54 0.63 8.12
C LEU A 43 4.82 -0.22 8.07
N LEU A 44 4.86 -1.35 8.78
CA LEU A 44 6.02 -2.22 8.84
C LEU A 44 6.15 -3.15 7.63
N VAL A 45 5.02 -3.61 7.07
CA VAL A 45 4.99 -4.53 5.92
C VAL A 45 5.85 -4.04 4.74
N PRO A 46 5.75 -2.80 4.23
CA PRO A 46 6.56 -2.36 3.10
C PRO A 46 8.06 -2.41 3.38
N ILE A 47 8.48 -2.22 4.63
CA ILE A 47 9.88 -2.33 5.01
C ILE A 47 10.31 -3.79 4.92
N VAL A 48 9.57 -4.69 5.56
CA VAL A 48 9.89 -6.13 5.62
C VAL A 48 9.90 -6.77 4.24
N GLN A 49 8.90 -6.48 3.40
CA GLN A 49 8.80 -7.10 2.07
C GLN A 49 9.90 -6.63 1.10
N THR A 50 10.53 -5.47 1.35
CA THR A 50 11.61 -4.94 0.52
C THR A 50 12.99 -5.40 0.97
N LEU A 51 13.15 -5.93 2.20
CA LEU A 51 14.46 -6.36 2.70
C LEU A 51 15.19 -7.36 1.78
N PRO A 52 14.55 -8.36 1.15
CA PRO A 52 15.26 -9.31 0.29
C PRO A 52 15.95 -8.67 -0.92
N VAL A 53 15.54 -7.48 -1.35
CA VAL A 53 16.19 -6.72 -2.44
C VAL A 53 17.68 -6.49 -2.17
N PHE A 54 18.06 -6.30 -0.91
CA PHE A 54 19.45 -6.06 -0.52
C PHE A 54 20.33 -7.32 -0.52
N PHE A 55 19.73 -8.50 -0.69
CA PHE A 55 20.43 -9.79 -0.71
C PHE A 55 20.57 -10.36 -2.13
N LEU A 56 20.03 -9.67 -3.14
CA LEU A 56 20.22 -10.01 -4.54
C LEU A 56 21.68 -9.79 -4.96
N ASP A 57 22.21 -10.68 -5.80
CA ASP A 57 23.53 -10.51 -6.43
C ASP A 57 23.46 -9.51 -7.59
N TRP A 58 23.47 -8.22 -7.22
CA TRP A 58 23.43 -7.14 -8.19
C TRP A 58 24.67 -7.05 -9.08
N ALA A 59 25.84 -7.42 -8.54
CA ALA A 59 27.09 -7.38 -9.29
C ALA A 59 27.10 -8.46 -10.39
N GLY A 60 26.75 -9.70 -10.02
CA GLY A 60 26.61 -10.79 -10.98
C GLY A 60 25.51 -10.52 -12.01
N PHE A 61 24.40 -9.91 -11.59
CA PHE A 61 23.36 -9.47 -12.53
C PHE A 61 23.87 -8.43 -13.54
N VAL A 62 24.59 -7.40 -13.08
CA VAL A 62 25.16 -6.36 -13.95
C VAL A 62 26.19 -6.94 -14.91
N GLU A 63 27.09 -7.81 -14.44
CA GLU A 63 28.08 -8.49 -15.28
C GLU A 63 27.41 -9.34 -16.36
N ALA A 64 26.43 -10.17 -15.97
CA ALA A 64 25.69 -11.01 -16.90
C ALA A 64 24.95 -10.19 -17.98
N ALA A 65 24.41 -9.03 -17.61
CA ALA A 65 23.71 -8.12 -18.52
C ALA A 65 24.65 -7.42 -19.50
N ILE A 66 25.92 -7.17 -19.13
CA ILE A 66 26.93 -6.57 -20.00
C ILE A 66 27.47 -7.60 -20.99
N VAL A 67 27.74 -8.84 -20.54
CA VAL A 67 28.37 -9.90 -21.35
C VAL A 67 27.40 -10.54 -22.34
N ASP A 68 26.13 -10.70 -21.97
CA ASP A 68 25.09 -11.25 -22.85
C ASP A 68 23.89 -10.28 -22.96
N PRO A 69 23.95 -9.31 -23.88
CA PRO A 69 22.87 -8.35 -24.08
C PRO A 69 21.59 -8.98 -24.64
N THR A 70 21.63 -10.24 -25.11
CA THR A 70 20.44 -10.94 -25.60
C THR A 70 19.51 -11.37 -24.46
N GLY A 71 19.98 -11.27 -23.21
CA GLY A 71 19.16 -11.45 -22.00
C GLY A 71 18.94 -12.91 -21.61
N THR A 72 19.65 -13.85 -22.22
CA THR A 72 19.52 -15.27 -21.86
C THR A 72 20.20 -15.53 -20.51
N SER A 73 21.34 -14.88 -20.26
CA SER A 73 22.07 -14.90 -18.98
C SER A 73 21.30 -14.31 -17.79
N THR A 74 20.42 -13.33 -18.03
CA THR A 74 19.67 -12.65 -16.95
C THR A 74 18.50 -13.49 -16.42
N THR A 75 18.18 -14.60 -17.08
CA THR A 75 17.12 -15.52 -16.63
C THR A 75 17.44 -16.19 -15.28
N ALA A 76 18.72 -16.31 -14.93
CA ALA A 76 19.17 -16.84 -13.65
C ALA A 76 18.62 -16.05 -12.44
N LEU A 77 18.37 -14.74 -12.62
CA LEU A 77 17.77 -13.89 -11.59
C LEU A 77 16.38 -14.38 -11.17
N PHE A 78 15.58 -14.92 -12.09
CA PHE A 78 14.22 -15.38 -11.77
C PHE A 78 14.20 -16.62 -10.87
N THR A 79 15.31 -17.34 -10.80
CA THR A 79 15.50 -18.49 -9.92
C THR A 79 16.26 -18.15 -8.64
N ASP A 80 16.73 -16.91 -8.50
CA ASP A 80 17.44 -16.45 -7.31
C ASP A 80 16.51 -16.50 -6.07
N PRO A 81 16.95 -17.11 -4.95
CA PRO A 81 16.13 -17.21 -3.75
C PRO A 81 15.69 -15.86 -3.18
N ALA A 82 16.54 -14.82 -3.24
CA ALA A 82 16.20 -13.49 -2.80
C ALA A 82 15.18 -12.85 -3.76
N TYR A 83 15.28 -13.08 -5.07
CA TYR A 83 14.26 -12.62 -6.04
C TYR A 83 12.91 -13.26 -5.75
N LEU A 84 12.88 -14.59 -5.58
CA LEU A 84 11.66 -15.32 -5.23
C LEU A 84 11.08 -14.84 -3.90
N ALA A 85 11.93 -14.51 -2.91
CA ALA A 85 11.51 -13.92 -1.66
C ALA A 85 10.89 -12.53 -1.85
N VAL A 86 11.46 -11.65 -2.69
CA VAL A 86 10.85 -10.35 -3.02
C VAL A 86 9.46 -10.55 -3.61
N VAL A 87 9.31 -11.43 -4.59
CA VAL A 87 8.01 -11.67 -5.26
C VAL A 87 6.99 -12.24 -4.27
N ALA A 88 7.37 -13.27 -3.51
CA ALA A 88 6.49 -13.91 -2.54
C ALA A 88 6.07 -12.94 -1.43
N LEU A 89 7.02 -12.22 -0.84
CA LEU A 89 6.72 -11.24 0.21
C LEU A 89 5.93 -10.05 -0.33
N GLY A 90 6.10 -9.65 -1.59
CA GLY A 90 5.29 -8.60 -2.21
C GLY A 90 3.80 -8.95 -2.24
N TRP A 91 3.47 -10.18 -2.67
CA TRP A 91 2.08 -10.65 -2.69
C TRP A 91 1.53 -10.91 -1.28
N ILE A 92 2.29 -11.61 -0.43
CA ILE A 92 1.89 -11.93 0.95
C ILE A 92 1.74 -10.65 1.77
N GLY A 93 2.69 -9.73 1.66
CA GLY A 93 2.69 -8.44 2.34
C GLY A 93 1.48 -7.60 1.91
N THR A 94 1.19 -7.53 0.62
CA THR A 94 0.00 -6.84 0.11
C THR A 94 -1.30 -7.44 0.67
N ALA A 95 -1.44 -8.76 0.67
CA ALA A 95 -2.59 -9.43 1.27
C ALA A 95 -2.69 -9.16 2.79
N ALA A 96 -1.56 -9.18 3.50
CA ALA A 96 -1.49 -8.86 4.92
C ALA A 96 -1.90 -7.42 5.23
N MET A 97 -1.47 -6.43 4.43
CA MET A 97 -1.92 -5.04 4.57
C MET A 97 -3.43 -4.90 4.42
N ILE A 98 -4.04 -5.61 3.45
CA ILE A 98 -5.49 -5.61 3.27
C ILE A 98 -6.19 -6.21 4.50
N ALA A 99 -5.69 -7.34 5.01
CA ALA A 99 -6.23 -7.96 6.22
C ALA A 99 -6.09 -7.04 7.45
N PHE A 100 -4.93 -6.39 7.64
CA PHE A 100 -4.70 -5.45 8.73
C PHE A 100 -5.59 -4.20 8.62
N ALA A 101 -5.84 -3.69 7.41
CA ALA A 101 -6.75 -2.56 7.23
C ALA A 101 -8.19 -2.92 7.62
N TYR A 102 -8.64 -4.14 7.31
CA TYR A 102 -9.93 -4.64 7.78
C TYR A 102 -9.99 -4.74 9.31
N LEU A 103 -8.92 -5.26 9.94
CA LEU A 103 -8.84 -5.37 11.40
C LEU A 103 -8.76 -4.00 12.09
N ASP A 104 -8.02 -3.04 11.52
CA ASP A 104 -7.95 -1.64 11.97
C ASP A 104 -9.34 -1.00 11.94
N TRP A 105 -10.03 -1.06 10.81
CA TRP A 105 -11.38 -0.52 10.64
C TRP A 105 -12.39 -1.15 11.61
N ARG A 106 -12.35 -2.47 11.77
CA ARG A 106 -13.22 -3.19 12.72
C ARG A 106 -12.93 -2.79 14.17
N GLU A 107 -11.65 -2.63 14.52
CA GLU A 107 -11.24 -2.23 15.86
C GLU A 107 -11.63 -0.78 16.17
N LEU A 108 -11.50 0.15 15.21
CA LEU A 108 -11.97 1.53 15.35
C LEU A 108 -13.49 1.59 15.57
N ASN A 109 -14.26 0.80 14.83
CA ASN A 109 -15.70 0.66 15.06
C ASN A 109 -16.01 0.11 16.46
N ARG A 110 -15.28 -0.91 16.90
CA ARG A 110 -15.43 -1.50 18.24
C ARG A 110 -15.14 -0.48 19.36
N ARG A 111 -14.21 0.44 19.12
CA ARG A 111 -13.86 1.53 20.04
C ARG A 111 -14.85 2.71 20.01
N GLY A 112 -15.90 2.64 19.18
CA GLY A 112 -16.93 3.67 19.11
C GLY A 112 -16.54 4.88 18.25
N VAL A 113 -15.57 4.75 17.35
CA VAL A 113 -15.28 5.80 16.36
C VAL A 113 -16.41 5.81 15.33
N PRO A 114 -17.19 6.91 15.21
CA PRO A 114 -18.31 6.94 14.29
C PRO A 114 -17.83 7.13 12.85
N GLN A 115 -18.31 6.28 11.94
CA GLN A 115 -17.98 6.30 10.51
C GLN A 115 -16.47 6.40 10.25
N PRO A 116 -15.66 5.40 10.66
CA PRO A 116 -14.24 5.41 10.38
C PRO A 116 -13.99 5.30 8.88
N PHE A 117 -12.81 5.71 8.45
CA PHE A 117 -12.39 5.62 7.05
C PHE A 117 -12.44 4.16 6.58
N HIS A 118 -13.09 3.91 5.45
CA HIS A 118 -13.41 2.55 5.04
C HIS A 118 -12.15 1.76 4.65
N TRP A 119 -12.02 0.51 5.12
CA TRP A 119 -10.84 -0.32 4.89
C TRP A 119 -10.54 -0.54 3.40
N ALA A 120 -11.57 -0.60 2.54
CA ALA A 120 -11.40 -0.89 1.11
C ALA A 120 -10.50 0.13 0.38
N TRP A 121 -10.29 1.33 0.93
CA TRP A 121 -9.34 2.28 0.38
C TRP A 121 -7.89 1.78 0.40
N ILE A 122 -7.57 0.74 1.17
CA ILE A 122 -6.26 0.08 1.14
C ILE A 122 -5.96 -0.60 -0.21
N PHE A 123 -6.98 -0.99 -0.99
CA PHE A 123 -6.77 -1.59 -2.31
C PHE A 123 -6.04 -0.66 -3.29
N LEU A 124 -6.05 0.66 -3.04
CA LEU A 124 -5.22 1.59 -3.79
C LEU A 124 -3.73 1.35 -3.62
N THR A 125 -3.29 0.51 -2.68
CA THR A 125 -1.91 0.01 -2.64
C THR A 125 -1.49 -0.73 -3.90
N LEU A 126 -2.43 -1.28 -4.67
CA LEU A 126 -2.16 -2.02 -5.91
C LEU A 126 -1.89 -1.09 -7.10
N VAL A 127 -2.33 0.17 -7.05
CA VAL A 127 -2.31 1.09 -8.20
C VAL A 127 -1.59 2.38 -7.89
N ILE A 128 -1.75 2.92 -6.68
CA ILE A 128 -1.22 4.23 -6.28
C ILE A 128 -0.30 4.08 -5.07
N SER A 129 -0.85 3.82 -3.88
CA SER A 129 -0.09 3.74 -2.64
C SER A 129 -0.97 3.29 -1.46
N PHE A 130 -0.38 2.57 -0.50
CA PHE A 130 -1.00 2.28 0.80
C PHE A 130 -1.28 3.56 1.62
N ALA A 131 -0.59 4.66 1.31
CA ALA A 131 -0.69 5.94 2.00
C ALA A 131 -2.10 6.54 1.99
N VAL A 132 -2.91 6.24 0.96
CA VAL A 132 -4.29 6.73 0.88
C VAL A 132 -5.10 6.25 2.08
N TYR A 133 -4.94 4.98 2.47
CA TYR A 133 -5.58 4.44 3.66
C TYR A 133 -5.01 5.03 4.95
N THR A 134 -3.69 4.99 5.13
CA THR A 134 -3.08 5.38 6.40
C THR A 134 -3.21 6.87 6.70
N ILE A 135 -3.12 7.74 5.68
CA ILE A 135 -3.33 9.19 5.84
C ILE A 135 -4.82 9.49 5.95
N GLY A 136 -5.66 8.91 5.07
CA GLY A 136 -7.11 9.12 5.08
C GLY A 136 -7.73 8.75 6.44
N ARG A 137 -7.37 7.59 6.98
CA ARG A 137 -7.83 7.17 8.32
C ARG A 137 -7.32 8.06 9.43
N ALA A 138 -6.09 8.59 9.32
CA ALA A 138 -5.51 9.46 10.34
C ALA A 138 -6.24 10.81 10.42
N VAL A 139 -6.57 11.39 9.28
CA VAL A 139 -7.35 12.63 9.21
C VAL A 139 -8.77 12.41 9.74
N VAL A 140 -9.44 11.32 9.35
CA VAL A 140 -10.78 11.00 9.86
C VAL A 140 -10.73 10.77 11.37
N ALA A 141 -9.82 9.93 11.87
CA ALA A 141 -9.65 9.66 13.29
C ALA A 141 -9.41 10.95 14.10
N TYR A 142 -8.56 11.85 13.62
CA TYR A 142 -8.31 13.14 14.25
C TYR A 142 -9.57 14.01 14.32
N ARG A 143 -10.38 14.05 13.26
CA ARG A 143 -11.65 14.78 13.27
C ARG A 143 -12.65 14.20 14.29
N ARG A 144 -12.65 12.87 14.48
CA ARG A 144 -13.56 12.16 15.40
C ARG A 144 -13.14 12.19 16.86
N THR A 145 -11.84 12.04 17.13
CA THR A 145 -11.28 11.81 18.49
C THR A 145 -10.42 12.97 19.01
N GLY A 146 -9.96 13.87 18.13
CA GLY A 146 -8.98 14.91 18.47
C GLY A 146 -7.52 14.41 18.52
N THR A 147 -7.27 13.12 18.27
CA THR A 147 -5.92 12.52 18.31
C THR A 147 -5.68 11.61 17.10
N GLY A 148 -4.47 11.06 16.93
CA GLY A 148 -4.18 10.08 15.87
C GLY A 148 -3.48 10.59 14.61
N LEU A 149 -2.96 11.83 14.63
CA LEU A 149 -2.08 12.34 13.55
C LEU A 149 -0.69 11.68 13.55
N SER A 150 -0.31 10.97 14.61
CA SER A 150 0.95 10.20 14.67
C SER A 150 1.10 9.23 13.51
N VAL A 151 0.03 8.55 13.11
CA VAL A 151 0.02 7.62 11.96
C VAL A 151 0.32 8.33 10.64
N MET A 152 -0.17 9.56 10.46
CA MET A 152 0.10 10.35 9.25
C MET A 152 1.59 10.70 9.17
N TRP A 153 2.16 11.21 10.26
CA TRP A 153 3.60 11.52 10.31
C TRP A 153 4.47 10.28 10.16
N ALA A 154 4.08 9.15 10.77
CA ALA A 154 4.77 7.89 10.59
C ALA A 154 4.71 7.40 9.13
N THR A 155 3.57 7.53 8.46
CA THR A 155 3.44 7.23 7.02
C THR A 155 4.39 8.09 6.20
N ILE A 156 4.40 9.41 6.44
CA ILE A 156 5.29 10.34 5.75
C ILE A 156 6.75 9.95 6.00
N ALA A 157 7.11 9.64 7.23
CA ALA A 157 8.47 9.21 7.58
C ALA A 157 8.88 7.92 6.87
N VAL A 158 7.99 6.92 6.78
CA VAL A 158 8.24 5.67 6.04
C VAL A 158 8.43 5.95 4.55
N LEU A 159 7.59 6.80 3.93
CA LEU A 159 7.71 7.14 2.51
C LEU A 159 9.01 7.91 2.22
N VAL A 160 9.32 8.93 3.02
CA VAL A 160 10.55 9.72 2.87
C VAL A 160 11.79 8.87 3.13
N GLY A 161 11.78 8.07 4.20
CA GLY A 161 12.88 7.15 4.51
C GLY A 161 13.09 6.11 3.41
N GLY A 162 12.01 5.50 2.93
CA GLY A 162 12.07 4.56 1.80
C GLY A 162 12.60 5.22 0.52
N PHE A 163 12.19 6.45 0.24
CA PHE A 163 12.71 7.21 -0.90
C PHE A 163 14.21 7.50 -0.78
N VAL A 164 14.70 7.91 0.39
CA VAL A 164 16.13 8.14 0.63
C VAL A 164 16.93 6.86 0.45
N VAL A 165 16.45 5.75 1.03
CA VAL A 165 17.10 4.43 0.89
C VAL A 165 17.15 4.01 -0.58
N ALA A 166 16.04 4.14 -1.32
CA ALA A 166 16.00 3.82 -2.75
C ALA A 166 16.96 4.69 -3.57
N MET A 167 17.09 5.97 -3.24
CA MET A 167 18.02 6.88 -3.92
C MET A 167 19.48 6.50 -3.67
N VAL A 168 19.86 6.25 -2.41
CA VAL A 168 21.21 5.78 -2.07
C VAL A 168 21.51 4.45 -2.77
N PHE A 169 20.55 3.54 -2.74
CA PHE A 169 20.68 2.24 -3.38
C PHE A 169 20.85 2.35 -4.91
N ALA A 170 20.07 3.21 -5.57
CA ALA A 170 20.20 3.48 -6.99
C ALA A 170 21.58 4.07 -7.34
N ILE A 171 22.12 4.97 -6.52
CA ILE A 171 23.47 5.52 -6.70
C ILE A 171 24.50 4.39 -6.67
N VAL A 172 24.42 3.48 -5.70
CA VAL A 172 25.32 2.33 -5.59
C VAL A 172 25.23 1.41 -6.81
N LEU A 173 24.02 1.12 -7.29
CA LEU A 173 23.85 0.31 -8.51
C LEU A 173 24.45 0.98 -9.75
N VAL A 174 24.25 2.28 -9.92
CA VAL A 174 24.84 3.03 -11.03
C VAL A 174 26.36 3.01 -10.97
N GLN A 175 26.95 3.12 -9.77
CA GLN A 175 28.40 2.98 -9.58
C GLN A 175 28.89 1.60 -10.01
N GLN A 176 28.21 0.53 -9.61
CA GLN A 176 28.57 -0.84 -10.02
C GLN A 176 28.54 -1.01 -11.54
N VAL A 177 27.55 -0.43 -12.22
CA VAL A 177 27.48 -0.44 -13.70
C VAL A 177 28.66 0.31 -14.32
N ILE A 178 29.00 1.50 -13.82
CA ILE A 178 30.13 2.29 -14.32
C ILE A 178 31.44 1.52 -14.14
N ASP A 179 31.65 0.94 -12.97
CA ASP A 179 32.86 0.15 -12.66
C ASP A 179 32.96 -1.06 -13.60
N ALA A 180 31.86 -1.79 -13.79
CA ALA A 180 31.82 -2.95 -14.68
C ALA A 180 32.12 -2.57 -16.14
N LEU A 181 31.55 -1.47 -16.65
CA LEU A 181 31.83 -0.99 -18.01
C LEU A 181 33.28 -0.54 -18.19
N SER A 182 33.87 0.08 -17.17
CA SER A 182 35.27 0.52 -17.23
C SER A 182 36.27 -0.66 -17.29
N ALA A 183 35.86 -1.82 -16.78
CA ALA A 183 36.64 -3.04 -16.79
C ALA A 183 36.57 -3.79 -18.14
N VAL A 184 35.63 -3.45 -19.03
CA VAL A 184 35.53 -4.05 -20.37
C VAL A 184 36.60 -3.42 -21.27
N PRO A 185 37.60 -4.18 -21.74
CA PRO A 185 38.58 -3.64 -22.68
C PRO A 185 37.89 -3.29 -24.01
N PHE A 186 37.91 -2.02 -24.40
CA PHE A 186 37.50 -1.60 -25.73
C PHE A 186 38.51 -2.10 -26.75
N SER A 187 38.17 -3.16 -27.48
CA SER A 187 38.90 -3.65 -28.66
C SER A 187 38.31 -3.07 -29.95
#